data_AF-A0A2W5Y5A3-F1
#
_entry.id   AF-A0A2W5Y5A3-F1
#
_cell.length_a   1.000
_cell.length_b   1.000
_cell.length_c   1.000
_cell.angle_alpha   90.00
_cell.angle_beta   90.00
_cell.angle_gamma   90.00
#
_symmetry.space_group_name_H-M   'P 1'
#
loop_
_entity.id
_entity.type
_entity.pdbx_description
1 polymer ?
#
loop_
_entity_poly.entity_id
_entity_poly.type
_entity_poly.pdbx_seq_one_letter_code
_entity_poly.pdbx_strand_id
1 'polypeptide(L)' 'MPAANSRSTFEAEIRQQPEVVAAALAAGNAPIAEAAQAIRARHPAALLIAARGSSDHAALPFFM' A
#
# COMPACT_ATOMS: atom_id res chain seq x y z
N MET A 1 6.08 -2.97 42.65
CA MET A 1 5.83 -3.67 41.37
C MET A 1 5.40 -2.62 40.36
N PRO A 2 6.27 -2.11 39.46
CA PRO A 2 5.79 -1.21 38.42
C PRO A 2 5.00 -2.02 37.39
N ALA A 3 3.82 -1.53 37.01
CA ALA A 3 2.97 -2.15 36.00
C ALA A 3 3.71 -2.21 34.66
N ALA A 4 3.90 -3.42 34.12
CA ALA A 4 4.45 -3.61 32.79
C ALA A 4 3.45 -3.05 31.77
N ASN A 5 3.80 -1.92 31.16
CA ASN A 5 3.03 -1.25 30.13
C ASN A 5 3.09 -2.08 28.83
N SER A 6 2.26 -3.12 28.72
CA SER A 6 2.24 -4.04 27.59
C SER A 6 1.50 -3.42 26.39
N ARG A 7 2.22 -2.67 25.57
CA ARG A 7 1.75 -2.25 24.23
C ARG A 7 1.55 -3.48 23.34
N SER A 8 0.46 -3.49 22.56
CA SER A 8 0.17 -4.60 21.65
C SER A 8 1.02 -4.52 20.37
N THR A 9 1.25 -5.67 19.72
CA THR A 9 1.90 -5.72 18.40
C THR A 9 1.15 -4.86 17.37
N PHE A 10 -0.18 -4.89 17.40
CA PHE A 10 -1.02 -4.08 16.52
C PHE A 10 -0.79 -2.56 16.70
N GLU A 11 -0.67 -2.10 17.94
CA GLU A 11 -0.37 -0.71 18.26
C GLU A 11 1.03 -0.30 17.79
N ALA A 12 1.99 -1.23 17.83
CA ALA A 12 3.32 -1.01 17.27
C ALA A 12 3.31 -0.92 15.73
N GLU A 13 2.56 -1.80 15.05
CA GLU A 13 2.41 -1.82 13.60
C GLU A 13 1.72 -0.55 13.06
N ILE A 14 0.69 -0.05 13.75
CA ILE A 14 0.03 1.22 13.38
C ILE A 14 1.02 2.39 13.44
N ARG A 15 1.85 2.44 14.49
CA ARG A 15 2.82 3.53 14.65
C ARG A 15 3.90 3.56 13.57
N GLN A 16 4.15 2.43 12.90
CA GLN A 16 5.13 2.33 11.82
C GLN A 16 4.60 2.80 10.46
N GLN A 17 3.28 2.94 10.30
CA GLN A 17 2.68 3.23 8.99
C GLN A 17 3.24 4.50 8.32
N PRO A 18 3.49 5.62 9.03
CA PRO A 18 4.05 6.81 8.40
C PRO A 18 5.40 6.57 7.74
N GLU A 19 6.33 5.90 8.43
CA GLU A 19 7.66 5.60 7.92
C GLU A 19 7.60 4.58 6.77
N VAL A 20 6.72 3.57 6.89
CA VAL A 20 6.50 2.57 5.83
C VAL A 20 5.98 3.22 4.55
N VAL A 21 5.01 4.13 4.65
CA VAL A 21 4.49 4.86 3.48
C VAL A 21 5.56 5.76 2.88
N ALA A 22 6.31 6.50 3.69
CA ALA A 22 7.38 7.36 3.19
C ALA A 22 8.46 6.56 2.44
N ALA A 23 8.86 5.41 2.99
CA ALA A 23 9.82 4.51 2.35
C ALA A 23 9.27 3.92 1.04
N ALA A 24 8.00 3.50 1.02
CA ALA A 24 7.36 2.97 -0.17
C ALA A 24 7.26 4.00 -1.30
N LEU A 25 6.94 5.27 -0.98
CA LEU A 25 6.88 6.34 -1.97
C LEU A 25 8.28 6.68 -2.52
N ALA A 26 9.30 6.72 -1.66
CA ALA A 26 10.68 6.98 -2.08
C ALA A 26 11.22 5.87 -3.00
N ALA A 27 10.98 4.60 -2.65
CA ALA A 27 11.45 3.45 -3.43
C ALA A 27 10.62 3.18 -4.69
N GLY A 28 9.31 3.48 -4.65
CA GLY A 28 8.35 3.12 -5.70
C GLY A 28 8.37 4.02 -6.94
N ASN A 29 8.96 5.22 -6.87
CA ASN A 29 8.80 6.22 -7.93
C ASN A 29 9.27 5.74 -9.33
N ALA A 30 10.47 5.15 -9.41
CA ALA A 30 11.00 4.65 -10.68
C ALA A 30 10.18 3.49 -11.29
N PRO A 31 9.90 2.38 -10.56
CA PRO A 31 9.12 1.28 -11.12
C PRO A 31 7.66 1.68 -11.44
N ILE A 32 7.06 2.59 -10.66
CA ILE A 32 5.72 3.13 -10.97
C ILE A 32 5.75 3.93 -12.28
N ALA A 33 6.76 4.78 -12.48
CA ALA A 33 6.90 5.57 -13.70
C ALA A 33 7.06 4.67 -14.95
N GLU A 34 7.88 3.63 -14.85
CA GLU A 34 8.08 2.63 -15.90
C GLU A 34 6.77 1.91 -16.25
N ALA A 35 6.07 1.37 -15.25
CA ALA A 35 4.79 0.70 -15.45
C ALA A 35 3.76 1.65 -16.08
N ALA A 36 3.70 2.91 -15.64
CA ALA A 36 2.79 3.90 -16.18
C ALA A 36 3.10 4.26 -17.64
N GLN A 37 4.38 4.34 -18.02
CA GLN A 37 4.77 4.52 -19.43
C GLN A 37 4.33 3.31 -20.28
N ALA A 38 4.57 2.10 -19.78
CA ALA A 38 4.19 0.87 -20.45
C ALA A 38 2.67 0.74 -20.66
N ILE A 39 1.86 1.18 -19.68
CA ILE A 39 0.39 1.22 -19.78
C ILE A 39 -0.04 2.25 -20.83
N ARG A 40 0.52 3.46 -20.80
CA ARG A 40 0.18 4.51 -21.78
C ARG A 40 0.53 4.12 -23.21
N ALA A 41 1.69 3.49 -23.42
CA ALA A 41 2.13 3.04 -24.73
C ALA A 41 1.23 1.95 -25.33
N ARG A 42 0.68 1.07 -24.49
CA ARG A 42 -0.19 -0.03 -24.92
C ARG A 42 -1.68 0.33 -24.97
N HIS A 43 -2.08 1.36 -24.22
CA HIS A 43 -3.44 1.89 -24.18
C HIS A 43 -4.52 0.80 -24.02
N PRO A 44 -4.47 -0.01 -22.94
CA PRO A 44 -5.41 -1.12 -22.75
C PRO A 44 -6.84 -0.62 -22.57
N ALA A 45 -7.82 -1.40 -23.07
CA ALA A 45 -9.23 -1.06 -22.94
C ALA A 45 -9.79 -1.23 -21.51
N ALA A 46 -9.11 -2.01 -20.67
CA ALA A 46 -9.51 -2.27 -19.30
C ALA A 46 -8.29 -2.65 -18.43
N LEU A 47 -8.47 -2.57 -17.11
CA LEU A 47 -7.53 -3.06 -16.09
C LEU A 47 -8.25 -4.12 -15.24
N LEU A 48 -7.55 -5.21 -14.90
CA LEU A 48 -8.03 -6.24 -13.97
C LEU A 48 -7.11 -6.25 -12.75
N ILE A 49 -7.69 -6.11 -11.55
CA ILE A 49 -6.99 -6.31 -10.30
C ILE A 49 -7.46 -7.63 -9.71
N ALA A 50 -6.53 -8.55 -9.45
CA ALA A 50 -6.80 -9.85 -8.85
C ALA A 50 -6.11 -9.92 -7.48
N ALA A 51 -6.88 -9.91 -6.41
CA ALA A 51 -6.39 -9.90 -5.02
C ALA A 51 -7.32 -10.72 -4.11
N ARG A 52 -6.91 -10.94 -2.85
CA ARG A 52 -7.71 -11.62 -1.81
C ARG A 52 -7.47 -11.00 -0.44
N GLY A 53 -8.50 -10.92 0.39
CA GLY A 53 -8.39 -10.45 1.78
C GLY A 53 -8.17 -8.94 1.87
N SER A 54 -7.30 -8.48 2.78
CA SER A 54 -7.00 -7.05 2.94
C SER A 54 -6.47 -6.39 1.67
N SER A 55 -5.77 -7.14 0.81
CA SER A 55 -5.31 -6.65 -0.50
C SER A 55 -6.46 -6.40 -1.47
N ASP A 56 -7.55 -7.19 -1.39
CA ASP A 56 -8.74 -6.98 -2.20
C ASP A 56 -9.51 -5.73 -1.73
N HIS A 57 -9.61 -5.53 -0.40
CA HIS A 57 -10.14 -4.29 0.14
C HIS A 57 -9.34 -3.05 -0.29
N ALA A 58 -8.01 -3.17 -0.43
CA ALA A 58 -7.17 -2.08 -0.95
C ALA A 58 -7.34 -1.83 -2.46
N ALA A 59 -7.73 -2.86 -3.22
CA ALA A 59 -8.01 -2.77 -4.66
C ALA A 59 -9.35 -2.09 -4.98
N LEU A 60 -10.18 -1.84 -3.96
CA LEU A 60 -11.48 -1.17 -4.06
C LEU A 60 -11.41 0.27 -3.52
N PRO A 61 -10.64 1.20 -4.12
CA PRO A 61 -10.72 2.58 -3.69
C PRO A 61 -12.08 3.14 -4.10
N PHE A 62 -12.95 3.28 -3.09
CA PHE A 62 -14.24 3.97 -3.03
C PHE A 62 -14.52 4.89 -4.24
N PHE A 63 -15.39 4.42 -5.15
CA PHE A 63 -16.15 5.29 -6.04
C PHE A 63 -17.28 5.94 -5.20
N MET A 64 -17.01 7.11 -4.61
CA MET A 64 -18.02 8.15 -4.36
C MET A 64 -17.47 9.49 -4.81
#